data_AF-A0A949A6J5-F1
#
_entry.id   AF-A0A949A6J5-F1
#
_cell.length_a   1.000
_cell.length_b   1.000
_cell.length_c   1.000
_cell.angle_alpha   90.00
_cell.angle_beta   90.00
_cell.angle_gamma   90.00
#
_symmetry.space_group_name_H-M   'P 1'
#
loop_
_entity.id
_entity.type
_entity.pdbx_description
1 polymer ?
#
loop_
_entity_poly.entity_id
_entity_poly.type
_entity_poly.pdbx_seq_one_letter_code
_entity_poly.pdbx_strand_id
1 'polypeptide(L)'
;MTEPTAQTKTEKSKELARIQTYKLYYESKIACLNNKRLSPALHLLACKDAPIERGDLDSSWQHGRYIRKCLRYYKKKLNELEKELKKIK
;
A
#
# COMPACT_ATOMS: atom_id res chain seq x y z
N MET A 1 -36.04 -15.26 -3.52
CA MET A 1 -34.97 -14.44 -4.14
C MET A 1 -35.20 -13.00 -3.72
N THR A 2 -34.46 -12.49 -2.74
CA THR A 2 -34.59 -11.11 -2.27
C THR A 2 -33.65 -10.23 -3.08
N GLU A 3 -34.19 -9.28 -3.83
CA GLU A 3 -33.41 -8.29 -4.55
C GLU A 3 -32.56 -7.46 -3.58
N PRO A 4 -31.29 -7.13 -3.93
CA PRO A 4 -30.47 -6.25 -3.10
C PRO A 4 -31.09 -4.84 -3.06
N THR A 5 -31.46 -4.40 -1.87
CA THR A 5 -32.01 -3.06 -1.59
C THR A 5 -31.02 -1.96 -2.00
N ALA A 6 -31.52 -0.80 -2.42
CA ALA A 6 -30.69 0.31 -2.91
C ALA A 6 -29.56 0.72 -1.95
N GLN A 7 -29.77 0.60 -0.64
CA GLN A 7 -28.76 0.85 0.40
C GLN A 7 -27.53 -0.05 0.26
N THR A 8 -27.74 -1.36 0.01
CA THR A 8 -26.64 -2.32 -0.18
C THR A 8 -25.81 -2.06 -1.44
N LYS A 9 -26.40 -1.47 -2.49
CA LYS A 9 -25.69 -1.07 -3.71
C LYS A 9 -24.78 0.14 -3.45
N THR A 10 -25.28 1.13 -2.71
CA THR A 10 -24.49 2.32 -2.33
C THR A 10 -23.32 1.97 -1.41
N GLU A 11 -23.53 1.05 -0.45
CA GLU A 11 -22.47 0.56 0.44
C GLU A 11 -21.37 -0.19 -0.32
N LYS A 12 -21.74 -1.09 -1.24
CA LYS A 12 -20.77 -1.79 -2.10
C LYS A 12 -19.96 -0.83 -2.97
N SER A 13 -20.60 0.21 -3.50
CA SER A 13 -19.92 1.22 -4.31
C SER A 13 -18.92 2.04 -3.48
N LYS A 14 -19.31 2.47 -2.27
CA LYS A 14 -18.41 3.16 -1.34
C LYS A 14 -17.21 2.30 -0.95
N GLU A 15 -17.45 1.02 -0.66
CA GLU A 15 -16.40 0.08 -0.30
C GLU A 15 -15.42 -0.17 -1.45
N LEU A 16 -15.94 -0.30 -2.69
CA LEU A 16 -15.11 -0.45 -3.88
C LEU A 16 -14.24 0.80 -4.13
N ALA A 17 -14.79 2.00 -3.97
CA ALA A 17 -14.04 3.24 -4.06
C ALA A 17 -12.93 3.30 -2.99
N ARG A 18 -13.25 2.95 -1.74
CA ARG A 18 -12.29 2.88 -0.63
C ARG A 18 -11.11 1.96 -0.96
N ILE A 19 -11.39 0.74 -1.44
CA ILE A 19 -10.35 -0.23 -1.79
C ILE A 19 -9.48 0.29 -2.95
N GLN A 20 -10.09 0.88 -3.98
CA GLN A 20 -9.33 1.47 -5.10
C GLN A 20 -8.42 2.60 -4.65
N THR A 21 -8.87 3.48 -3.75
CA THR A 21 -8.04 4.55 -3.19
C THR A 21 -6.82 3.99 -2.46
N TYR A 22 -7.03 3.01 -1.56
CA TYR A 22 -5.90 2.41 -0.84
C TYR A 22 -4.95 1.64 -1.76
N LYS A 23 -5.49 1.01 -2.81
CA LYS A 23 -4.69 0.31 -3.81
C LYS A 23 -3.75 1.30 -4.53
N LEU A 24 -4.29 2.40 -5.06
CA LEU A 24 -3.52 3.46 -5.71
C LEU A 24 -2.45 4.05 -4.78
N TYR A 25 -2.82 4.27 -3.51
CA TYR A 25 -1.88 4.75 -2.50
C TYR A 25 -0.69 3.80 -2.31
N TYR A 26 -0.93 2.49 -2.13
CA TYR A 26 0.17 1.53 -1.96
C TYR A 26 0.98 1.32 -3.24
N GLU A 27 0.35 1.35 -4.42
CA GLU A 27 1.05 1.32 -5.71
C GLU A 27 2.01 2.51 -5.86
N SER A 28 1.55 3.72 -5.50
CA SER A 28 2.37 4.93 -5.49
C SER A 28 3.58 4.79 -4.56
N LYS A 29 3.38 4.29 -3.34
CA LYS A 29 4.49 4.02 -2.39
C LYS A 29 5.52 3.04 -2.97
N ILE A 30 5.06 1.95 -3.59
CA ILE A 30 5.92 0.94 -4.22
C ILE A 30 6.70 1.55 -5.40
N ALA A 31 6.04 2.36 -6.24
CA ALA A 31 6.68 3.04 -7.35
C ALA A 31 7.78 4.00 -6.88
N CYS A 32 7.53 4.79 -5.82
CA CYS A 32 8.55 5.62 -5.20
C CYS A 32 9.75 4.79 -4.71
N LEU A 33 9.51 3.73 -3.95
CA LEU A 33 10.60 2.91 -3.39
C LEU A 33 11.40 2.12 -4.45
N ASN A 34 10.80 1.81 -5.61
CA ASN A 34 11.50 1.18 -6.72
C ASN A 34 12.27 2.17 -7.60
N ASN A 35 11.97 3.47 -7.50
CA ASN A 35 12.64 4.50 -8.30
C ASN A 35 14.03 4.79 -7.73
N LYS A 36 15.06 4.23 -8.38
CA LYS A 36 16.47 4.40 -8.01
C LYS A 36 17.02 5.82 -8.20
N ARG A 37 16.28 6.69 -8.90
CA ARG A 37 16.68 8.10 -9.13
C ARG A 37 16.21 9.03 -8.02
N LEU A 38 15.30 8.58 -7.13
CA LEU A 38 14.85 9.40 -6.02
C LEU A 38 15.93 9.51 -4.94
N SER A 39 15.93 10.64 -4.24
CA SER A 39 16.82 10.86 -3.12
C SER A 39 16.47 9.93 -1.94
N PRO A 40 17.45 9.57 -1.10
CA PRO A 40 17.20 8.76 0.10
C PRO A 40 16.11 9.35 1.00
N ALA A 41 16.07 10.67 1.16
CA ALA A 41 15.04 11.35 1.95
C ALA A 41 13.61 11.07 1.45
N LEU A 42 13.42 11.01 0.12
CA LEU A 42 12.12 10.69 -0.47
C LEU A 42 11.75 9.21 -0.30
N HIS A 43 12.73 8.29 -0.36
CA HIS A 43 12.47 6.89 0.00
C HIS A 43 12.05 6.73 1.46
N LEU A 44 12.69 7.46 2.38
CA LEU A 44 12.32 7.44 3.80
C LEU A 44 10.93 8.02 4.03
N LEU A 45 10.58 9.11 3.34
CA LEU A 45 9.23 9.67 3.38
C LEU A 45 8.20 8.68 2.84
N ALA A 46 8.54 7.95 1.77
CA ALA A 46 7.67 6.90 1.24
C ALA A 46 7.45 5.76 2.26
N CYS A 47 8.47 5.42 3.07
CA CYS A 47 8.40 4.42 4.15
C CYS A 47 7.63 4.85 5.41
N LYS A 48 7.29 6.14 5.59
CA LYS A 48 6.80 6.71 6.86
C LYS A 48 5.61 5.96 7.47
N ASP A 49 4.73 5.44 6.62
CA ASP A 49 3.47 4.81 7.03
C ASP A 49 3.62 3.29 7.23
N ALA A 50 4.80 2.73 6.96
CA ALA A 50 5.09 1.34 7.23
C ALA A 50 5.46 1.17 8.71
N PRO A 51 4.88 0.21 9.44
CA PRO A 51 5.20 -0.08 10.84
C PRO A 51 6.51 -0.86 10.94
N ILE A 52 7.59 -0.31 10.37
CA ILE A 52 8.93 -0.89 10.35
C ILE A 52 9.85 0.07 11.09
N GLU A 53 10.51 -0.43 12.13
CA GLU A 53 11.53 0.32 12.84
C GLU A 53 12.66 0.74 11.89
N ARG A 54 12.96 2.03 11.93
CA ARG A 54 13.98 2.66 11.07
C ARG A 54 15.38 2.14 11.38
N GLY A 55 15.67 1.89 12.66
CA GLY A 55 17.00 1.52 13.12
C GLY A 55 18.06 2.55 12.69
N ASP A 56 19.32 2.13 12.77
CA ASP A 56 20.45 2.89 12.25
C ASP A 56 20.55 2.73 10.71
N LEU A 57 20.65 3.87 10.00
CA LEU A 57 20.68 3.96 8.53
C LEU A 57 22.00 4.53 8.01
N ASP A 58 23.05 4.54 8.82
CA ASP A 58 24.33 5.14 8.49
C ASP A 58 25.04 4.46 7.31
N SER A 59 24.75 3.17 7.05
CA SER A 59 25.26 2.47 5.87
C SER A 59 24.23 2.33 4.74
N SER A 60 24.71 2.39 3.50
CA SER A 60 23.91 2.11 2.29
C SER A 60 23.23 0.73 2.34
N TRP A 61 23.86 -0.26 2.98
CA TRP A 61 23.30 -1.59 3.13
C TRP A 61 22.11 -1.62 4.11
N GLN A 62 22.22 -0.95 5.27
CA GLN A 62 21.11 -0.80 6.22
C GLN A 62 19.94 -0.05 5.58
N HIS A 63 20.23 1.05 4.88
CA HIS A 63 19.23 1.81 4.14
C HIS A 63 18.49 0.94 3.10
N GLY A 64 19.23 0.19 2.28
CA GLY A 64 18.63 -0.74 1.32
C GLY A 64 17.86 -1.88 1.97
N ARG A 65 18.26 -2.36 3.16
CA ARG A 65 17.50 -3.36 3.93
C ARG A 65 16.21 -2.77 4.47
N TYR A 66 16.23 -1.54 4.99
CA TYR A 66 15.05 -0.84 5.49
C TYR A 66 14.02 -0.62 4.37
N ILE A 67 14.43 -0.09 3.22
CA ILE A 67 13.57 0.08 2.04
C ILE A 67 12.92 -1.25 1.62
N ARG A 68 13.70 -2.35 1.59
CA ARG A 68 13.17 -3.68 1.25
C ARG A 68 12.09 -4.15 2.22
N LYS A 69 12.20 -3.84 3.52
CA LYS A 69 11.15 -4.14 4.51
C LYS A 69 9.88 -3.33 4.23
N CYS A 70 10.00 -2.03 3.96
CA CYS A 70 8.84 -1.19 3.59
C CYS A 70 8.16 -1.70 2.32
N LEU A 71 8.94 -2.01 1.27
CA LEU A 71 8.44 -2.58 0.02
C LEU A 71 7.65 -3.86 0.26
N ARG A 72 8.15 -4.76 1.12
CA ARG A 72 7.47 -6.01 1.46
C ARG A 72 6.14 -5.74 2.16
N TYR A 73 6.11 -4.77 3.09
CA TYR A 73 4.88 -4.38 3.78
C TYR A 73 3.83 -3.84 2.80
N TYR A 74 4.18 -2.91 1.92
CA TYR A 74 3.23 -2.34 0.97
C TYR A 74 2.74 -3.35 -0.06
N LYS A 75 3.60 -4.24 -0.55
CA LYS A 75 3.18 -5.35 -1.43
C LYS A 75 2.20 -6.30 -0.74
N LYS A 76 2.42 -6.59 0.55
CA LYS A 76 1.49 -7.41 1.34
C LYS A 76 0.13 -6.72 1.45
N LYS A 77 0.10 -5.41 1.76
CA LYS A 77 -1.14 -4.63 1.84
C LYS A 77 -1.90 -4.59 0.51
N LEU A 78 -1.18 -4.43 -0.60
CA LEU A 78 -1.77 -4.48 -1.93
C LEU A 78 -2.44 -5.83 -2.21
N ASN A 79 -1.75 -6.94 -1.89
CA ASN A 79 -2.31 -8.28 -2.04
C ASN A 79 -3.53 -8.54 -1.14
N GLU A 80 -3.58 -7.95 0.07
CA GLU A 80 -4.74 -8.00 0.96
C GLU A 80 -5.96 -7.32 0.30
N LEU A 81 -5.77 -6.10 -0.23
CA LEU A 81 -6.81 -5.36 -0.93
C LEU A 81 -7.29 -6.07 -2.20
N GLU A 82 -6.39 -6.71 -2.96
CA GLU A 82 -6.78 -7.49 -4.14
C GLU A 82 -7.64 -8.71 -3.78
N LYS A 83 -7.37 -9.35 -2.63
CA LYS A 83 -8.21 -10.44 -2.12
C LYS A 83 -9.57 -9.92 -1.67
N GLU A 84 -9.63 -8.75 -1.04
CA GLU A 84 -10.91 -8.11 -0.66
C GLU A 84 -11.73 -7.74 -1.90
N LEU A 85 -11.10 -7.17 -2.93
CA LEU A 85 -11.77 -6.81 -4.18
C LEU A 85 -12.39 -8.03 -4.88
N LYS A 86 -11.73 -9.19 -4.82
CA LYS A 86 -12.24 -10.46 -5.36
C LYS A 86 -13.46 -11.01 -4.60
N LYS A 87 -13.70 -10.59 -3.36
CA LYS A 87 -14.88 -10.99 -2.58
C LYS A 87 -16.09 -10.09 -2.84
N ILE A 88 -15.85 -8.87 -3.34
CA ILE A 88 -16.89 -7.89 -3.67
C ILE A 88 -17.41 -8.10 -5.09
N LYS A 89 -16.51 -8.48 -6.02
CA LYS A 89 -16.86 -8.94 -7.37
C LYS A 89 -17.57 -10.29 -7.32
#